data_AF-A0A3B9L722-F1
#
_entry.id   AF-A0A3B9L722-F1
#
_cell.length_a   1.000
_cell.length_b   1.000
_cell.length_c   1.000
_cell.angle_alpha   90.00
_cell.angle_beta   90.00
_cell.angle_gamma   90.00
#
_symmetry.space_group_name_H-M   'P 1'
#
loop_
_entity.id
_entity.type
_entity.pdbx_description
1 polymer ?
#
loop_
_entity_poly.entity_id
_entity_poly.type
_entity_poly.pdbx_seq_one_letter_code
_entity_poly.pdbx_strand_id
1 'polypeptide(L)'
;EIMPKLEAYLDEIRAQRDSVGAKITVVAEHVPVGLGEPIFDRLDAEIAYAMMGINAVKGVEIGEGFASVAQKGSVHSDELTPQGFATNHAGGILGGISSGQNIVVNVAFKPTSSIPQER
;
A
#
# COMPACT_ATOMS: atom_id res chain seq x y z
N GLU A 1 0.05 20.64 9.34
CA GLU A 1 -0.01 20.48 10.82
C GLU A 1 0.67 19.23 11.36
N ILE A 2 0.73 18.11 10.63
CA ILE A 2 1.41 16.89 11.13
C ILE A 2 2.94 16.92 10.99
N MET A 3 3.49 17.66 10.00
CA MET A 3 4.93 17.66 9.71
C MET A 3 5.80 18.02 10.92
N PRO A 4 5.54 19.11 11.66
CA PRO A 4 6.36 19.45 12.83
C PRO A 4 6.29 18.40 13.95
N LYS A 5 5.17 17.67 14.06
CA LYS A 5 5.02 16.58 15.03
C LYS A 5 5.87 15.37 14.63
N LEU A 6 5.93 15.05 13.34
CA LEU A 6 6.77 13.97 12.82
C LEU A 6 8.26 14.31 12.96
N GLU A 7 8.65 15.55 12.69
CA GLU A 7 10.02 16.02 12.91
C GLU A 7 10.43 15.87 14.37
N ALA A 8 9.64 16.40 15.30
CA ALA A 8 9.91 16.28 16.73
C ALA A 8 10.00 14.80 17.20
N TYR A 9 9.10 13.96 16.69
CA TYR A 9 9.13 12.52 16.98
C TYR A 9 10.39 11.84 16.43
N LEU A 10 10.80 12.15 15.20
CA LEU A 10 12.01 11.57 14.61
C LEU A 10 13.28 12.05 15.33
N ASP A 11 13.30 13.28 15.82
CA ASP A 11 14.40 13.80 16.64
C ASP A 11 14.47 13.10 18.01
N GLU A 12 13.32 12.78 18.61
CA GLU A 12 13.25 11.96 19.82
C GLU A 12 13.82 10.56 19.59
N ILE A 13 13.39 9.87 18.53
CA ILE A 13 13.89 8.52 18.18
C ILE A 13 15.41 8.55 17.91
N ARG A 14 15.91 9.59 17.23
CA ARG A 14 17.36 9.79 17.02
C ARG A 14 18.10 10.00 18.33
N ALA A 15 17.56 10.82 19.24
CA ALA A 15 18.15 11.04 20.56
C ALA A 15 18.21 9.75 21.40
N GLN A 16 17.21 8.88 21.26
CA GLN A 16 17.16 7.54 21.85
C GLN A 16 18.12 6.54 21.17
N ARG A 17 18.78 6.93 20.08
CA ARG A 17 19.64 6.05 19.27
C ARG A 17 18.88 4.83 18.72
N ASP A 18 17.61 4.99 18.41
CA ASP A 18 16.74 3.91 17.93
C ASP A 18 16.25 4.17 16.48
N SER A 19 15.34 3.34 15.99
CA SER A 19 14.70 3.45 14.69
C SER A 19 13.21 3.15 14.77
N VAL A 20 12.46 3.60 13.77
CA VAL A 20 11.01 3.38 13.67
C VAL A 20 10.66 2.83 12.29
N GLY A 21 9.57 2.09 12.20
CA GLY A 21 9.01 1.63 10.93
C GLY A 21 8.25 2.75 10.19
N ALA A 22 7.75 2.43 9.01
CA ALA A 22 6.97 3.37 8.21
C ALA A 22 5.90 2.63 7.40
N LYS A 23 4.80 3.33 7.09
CA LYS A 23 3.84 2.93 6.06
C LYS A 23 3.95 3.96 4.93
N ILE A 24 4.21 3.49 3.71
CA ILE A 24 4.29 4.33 2.51
C ILE A 24 3.12 3.96 1.59
N THR A 25 2.38 4.96 1.13
CA THR A 25 1.35 4.80 0.11
C THR A 25 1.91 5.25 -1.23
N VAL A 26 1.84 4.38 -2.24
CA VAL A 26 2.19 4.66 -3.62
C VAL A 26 0.90 4.68 -4.43
N VAL A 27 0.75 5.71 -5.27
CA VAL A 27 -0.41 5.87 -6.14
C VAL A 27 0.08 5.98 -7.58
N ALA A 28 -0.39 5.08 -8.44
CA ALA A 28 -0.20 5.21 -9.88
C ALA A 28 -1.50 5.73 -10.52
N GLU A 29 -1.39 6.87 -11.19
CA GLU A 29 -2.51 7.57 -11.81
C GLU A 29 -2.52 7.32 -13.32
N HIS A 30 -3.69 7.46 -13.95
CA HIS A 30 -3.87 7.33 -15.40
C HIS A 30 -3.41 5.99 -15.99
N VAL A 31 -3.51 4.92 -15.20
CA VAL A 31 -3.16 3.56 -15.66
C VAL A 31 -4.24 3.08 -16.65
N PRO A 32 -3.87 2.62 -17.86
CA PRO A 32 -4.81 2.03 -18.81
C PRO A 32 -5.57 0.85 -18.21
N VAL A 33 -6.81 0.63 -18.64
CA VAL A 33 -7.62 -0.54 -18.25
C VAL A 33 -7.04 -1.81 -18.87
N GLY A 34 -7.02 -2.91 -18.12
CA GLY A 34 -6.69 -4.25 -18.63
C GLY A 34 -5.23 -4.67 -18.57
N LEU A 35 -4.37 -3.92 -17.88
CA LEU A 35 -2.99 -4.34 -17.62
C LEU A 35 -2.95 -5.47 -16.58
N GLY A 36 -2.20 -6.54 -16.85
CA GLY A 36 -2.03 -7.71 -15.99
C GLY A 36 -2.23 -9.02 -16.77
N GLU A 37 -1.57 -10.09 -16.34
CA GLU A 37 -1.58 -11.41 -17.02
C GLU A 37 -2.08 -12.54 -16.08
N PRO A 38 -3.40 -12.62 -15.82
CA PRO A 38 -3.96 -13.71 -15.01
C PRO A 38 -3.72 -15.09 -15.64
N ILE A 39 -3.60 -16.17 -14.86
CA ILE A 39 -3.87 -16.29 -13.42
C ILE A 39 -2.60 -16.14 -12.56
N PHE A 40 -1.42 -16.42 -13.10
CA PHE A 40 -0.18 -16.47 -12.32
C PHE A 40 0.49 -15.09 -12.20
N ASP A 41 0.40 -14.27 -13.24
CA ASP A 41 1.10 -12.98 -13.35
C ASP A 41 0.08 -11.82 -13.30
N ARG A 42 -0.84 -11.91 -12.33
CA ARG A 42 -1.79 -10.84 -12.04
C ARG A 42 -1.02 -9.58 -11.61
N LEU A 43 -1.53 -8.42 -12.00
CA LEU A 43 -0.88 -7.14 -11.73
C LEU A 43 -0.63 -6.89 -10.24
N ASP A 44 -1.59 -7.24 -9.39
CA ASP A 44 -1.47 -7.14 -7.93
C ASP A 44 -0.38 -8.07 -7.37
N ALA A 45 -0.26 -9.28 -7.92
CA ALA A 45 0.76 -10.26 -7.53
C ALA A 45 2.17 -9.79 -7.90
N GLU A 46 2.37 -9.25 -9.11
CA GLU A 46 3.66 -8.70 -9.53
C GLU A 46 4.06 -7.46 -8.73
N ILE A 47 3.11 -6.56 -8.46
CA ILE A 47 3.34 -5.40 -7.59
C ILE A 47 3.74 -5.87 -6.20
N ALA A 48 3.00 -6.83 -5.62
CA ALA A 48 3.32 -7.37 -4.30
C ALA A 48 4.71 -8.02 -4.26
N TYR A 49 5.06 -8.79 -5.28
CA TYR A 49 6.38 -9.40 -5.44
C TYR A 49 7.48 -8.34 -5.48
N ALA A 50 7.34 -7.33 -6.35
CA ALA A 50 8.31 -6.27 -6.51
C ALA A 50 8.49 -5.45 -5.22
N MET A 51 7.39 -5.07 -4.57
CA MET A 51 7.42 -4.28 -3.33
C MET A 51 8.02 -5.07 -2.16
N MET A 52 7.67 -6.36 -2.03
CA MET A 52 8.24 -7.23 -0.99
C MET A 52 9.74 -7.49 -1.20
N GLY A 53 10.24 -7.36 -2.44
CA GLY A 53 11.66 -7.43 -2.75
C GLY A 53 12.50 -6.27 -2.17
N ILE A 54 11.87 -5.15 -1.78
CA ILE A 54 12.58 -4.01 -1.19
C ILE A 54 13.00 -4.37 0.24
N ASN A 55 14.26 -4.09 0.59
CA ASN A 55 14.77 -4.38 1.94
C ASN A 55 13.90 -3.68 3.00
N ALA A 56 13.67 -4.38 4.12
CA ALA A 56 12.85 -3.96 5.26
C ALA A 56 11.34 -3.95 5.02
N VAL A 57 10.83 -4.24 3.81
CA VAL A 57 9.39 -4.43 3.59
C VAL A 57 8.92 -5.71 4.27
N LYS A 58 7.82 -5.61 5.03
CA LYS A 58 7.20 -6.73 5.76
C LYS A 58 5.73 -6.95 5.42
N GLY A 59 5.11 -6.03 4.68
CA GLY A 59 3.72 -6.13 4.26
C GLY A 59 3.45 -5.27 3.04
N VAL A 60 2.60 -5.77 2.15
CA VAL A 60 2.10 -5.05 0.98
C VAL A 60 0.59 -5.21 0.95
N GLU A 61 -0.10 -4.11 0.71
CA GLU A 61 -1.55 -4.00 0.65
C GLU A 61 -1.94 -3.33 -0.67
N ILE A 62 -2.98 -3.83 -1.35
CA ILE A 62 -3.59 -3.17 -2.51
C ILE A 62 -4.96 -2.64 -2.08
N GLY A 63 -5.29 -1.40 -2.46
CA GLY A 63 -6.57 -0.76 -2.11
C GLY A 63 -6.76 -0.65 -0.60
N GLU A 64 -7.92 -1.12 -0.12
CA GLU A 64 -8.24 -1.21 1.31
C GLU A 64 -7.32 -2.17 2.08
N GLY A 65 -6.59 -3.05 1.39
CA GLY A 65 -5.62 -3.93 2.03
C GLY A 65 -6.24 -4.78 3.14
N PHE A 66 -5.62 -4.80 4.31
CA PHE A 66 -6.13 -5.54 5.46
C PHE A 66 -7.43 -4.96 6.05
N ALA A 67 -7.80 -3.71 5.74
CA ALA A 67 -9.08 -3.15 6.19
C ALA A 67 -10.29 -3.89 5.56
N SER A 68 -10.09 -4.51 4.39
CA SER A 68 -11.10 -5.34 3.71
C SER A 68 -11.61 -6.50 4.57
N VAL A 69 -10.79 -7.02 5.49
CA VAL A 69 -11.14 -8.15 6.38
C VAL A 69 -12.34 -7.82 7.28
N ALA A 70 -12.50 -6.55 7.65
CA ALA A 70 -13.61 -6.10 8.50
C ALA A 70 -14.87 -5.71 7.69
N GLN A 71 -14.81 -5.73 6.36
CA GLN A 71 -15.87 -5.23 5.49
C GLN A 71 -16.81 -6.36 5.03
N LYS A 72 -18.08 -6.00 4.82
CA LYS A 72 -19.04 -6.87 4.12
C LYS A 72 -18.89 -6.66 2.61
N GLY A 73 -19.24 -7.67 1.81
CA GLY A 73 -19.22 -7.53 0.34
C GLY A 73 -20.09 -6.37 -0.19
N SER A 74 -21.20 -6.05 0.49
CA SER A 74 -22.05 -4.90 0.14
C SER A 74 -21.39 -3.53 0.37
N VAL A 75 -20.29 -3.49 1.11
CA VAL A 75 -19.51 -2.27 1.37
C VAL A 75 -18.23 -2.29 0.53
N HIS A 76 -17.55 -3.43 0.45
CA HIS A 76 -16.28 -3.56 -0.25
C HIS A 76 -16.43 -3.54 -1.78
N SER A 77 -17.59 -3.91 -2.31
CA SER A 77 -17.82 -3.94 -3.76
C SER A 77 -17.84 -2.52 -4.34
N ASP A 78 -16.95 -2.26 -5.29
CA ASP A 78 -16.93 -0.99 -6.02
C ASP A 78 -18.07 -0.93 -7.05
N GLU A 79 -19.04 -0.05 -6.83
CA GLU A 79 -20.20 0.12 -7.73
C GLU A 79 -19.79 0.82 -9.03
N LEU A 80 -20.16 0.24 -10.17
CA LEU A 80 -19.91 0.82 -11.50
C LEU A 80 -21.12 1.63 -11.97
N THR A 81 -20.90 2.91 -12.25
CA THR A 81 -21.90 3.85 -12.78
C THR A 81 -21.56 4.24 -14.23
N PRO A 82 -22.47 4.91 -14.98
CA PRO A 82 -22.16 5.41 -16.31
C PRO A 82 -20.99 6.41 -16.36
N GLN A 83 -20.62 7.00 -15.22
CA GLN A 83 -19.48 7.93 -15.08
C GLN A 83 -18.18 7.23 -14.64
N GLY A 84 -18.23 5.92 -14.36
CA GLY A 84 -17.13 5.14 -13.81
C GLY A 84 -17.45 4.56 -12.43
N PHE A 85 -16.44 4.00 -11.78
CA PHE A 85 -16.59 3.44 -10.43
C PHE A 85 -16.85 4.53 -9.39
N ALA A 86 -17.80 4.29 -8.49
CA ALA A 86 -18.16 5.22 -7.41
C ALA A 86 -17.13 5.24 -6.26
N THR A 87 -16.46 4.12 -6.03
CA THR A 87 -15.45 3.90 -4.97
C THR A 87 -14.26 3.13 -5.53
N ASN A 88 -13.15 3.07 -4.79
CA ASN A 88 -11.92 2.37 -5.20
C ASN A 88 -11.36 1.48 -4.08
N HIS A 89 -12.21 0.64 -3.50
CA HIS A 89 -11.82 -0.28 -2.45
C HIS A 89 -10.84 -1.36 -2.94
N ALA A 90 -10.97 -1.75 -4.21
CA ALA A 90 -10.05 -2.68 -4.89
C ALA A 90 -8.67 -2.08 -5.20
N GLY A 91 -8.50 -0.75 -5.04
CA GLY A 91 -7.22 -0.10 -5.27
C GLY A 91 -6.74 -0.15 -6.72
N GLY A 92 -7.66 -0.01 -7.67
CA GLY A 92 -7.37 0.06 -9.09
C GLY A 92 -7.11 -1.28 -9.78
N ILE A 93 -7.24 -2.40 -9.06
CA ILE A 93 -7.00 -3.75 -9.61
C ILE A 93 -8.19 -4.65 -9.30
N LEU A 94 -8.87 -5.14 -10.34
CA LEU A 94 -10.02 -6.04 -10.23
C LEU A 94 -9.72 -7.32 -10.98
N GLY A 95 -9.86 -8.49 -10.33
CA GLY A 95 -9.60 -9.78 -10.96
C GLY A 95 -8.15 -9.97 -11.44
N GLY A 96 -7.20 -9.18 -10.92
CA GLY A 96 -5.80 -9.22 -11.32
C GLY A 96 -5.42 -8.34 -12.52
N ILE A 97 -6.36 -7.51 -13.02
CA ILE A 97 -6.10 -6.52 -14.07
C ILE A 97 -6.46 -5.10 -13.61
N SER A 98 -5.83 -4.09 -14.20
CA SER A 98 -6.15 -2.69 -13.89
C SER A 98 -7.58 -2.31 -14.28
N SER A 99 -8.29 -1.61 -13.39
CA SER A 99 -9.68 -1.16 -13.59
C SER A 99 -9.78 0.21 -14.27
N GLY A 100 -8.66 0.92 -14.45
CA GLY A 100 -8.59 2.30 -14.92
C GLY A 100 -8.71 3.35 -13.81
N GLN A 101 -9.00 2.93 -12.58
CA GLN A 101 -8.90 3.77 -11.40
C GLN A 101 -7.44 3.87 -10.95
N ASN A 102 -7.14 4.81 -10.04
CA ASN A 102 -5.81 4.91 -9.45
C ASN A 102 -5.43 3.58 -8.77
N ILE A 103 -4.24 3.07 -9.09
CA ILE A 103 -3.70 1.92 -8.39
C ILE A 103 -3.11 2.41 -7.08
N VAL A 104 -3.61 1.87 -5.96
CA VAL A 104 -3.19 2.28 -4.61
C VAL A 104 -2.52 1.10 -3.93
N VAL A 105 -1.25 1.30 -3.56
CA VAL A 105 -0.42 0.29 -2.89
C VAL A 105 0.07 0.87 -1.58
N ASN A 106 -0.11 0.14 -0.48
CA ASN A 106 0.55 0.48 0.77
C ASN A 106 1.64 -0.53 1.12
N VAL A 107 2.78 -0.01 1.58
CA VAL A 107 3.97 -0.81 1.87
C VAL A 107 4.41 -0.53 3.31
N ALA A 108 4.56 -1.60 4.10
CA ALA A 108 4.98 -1.52 5.49
C ALA A 108 6.47 -1.85 5.63
N PHE A 109 7.24 -0.90 6.14
CA PHE A 109 8.66 -1.02 6.44
C PHE A 109 8.86 -1.27 7.93
N LYS A 110 9.64 -2.30 8.28
CA LYS A 110 10.08 -2.52 9.67
C LYS A 110 11.10 -1.45 10.09
N PRO A 111 11.28 -1.22 11.40
CA PRO A 111 12.44 -0.48 11.90
C PRO A 111 13.76 -1.09 11.41
N THR A 112 14.72 -0.23 11.08
CA THR A 112 16.06 -0.65 10.64
C THR A 112 16.80 -1.29 11.80
N SER A 113 17.36 -2.48 11.61
CA SER A 113 18.00 -3.21 12.70
C SER A 113 19.35 -2.62 13.11
N SER A 114 19.99 -1.82 12.25
CA SER A 114 21.29 -1.20 12.54
C SER A 114 21.10 0.07 13.39
N ILE A 115 21.05 -0.10 14.71
CA ILE A 115 20.92 0.99 15.69
C ILE A 115 22.16 1.05 16.60
N PRO A 116 22.61 2.24 17.02
CA PRO A 116 23.77 2.41 17.89
C PRO A 116 23.42 2.19 19.38
N GLN A 117 22.87 1.01 19.69
CA GLN A 117 22.57 0.52 21.04
C GLN A 117 23.25 -0.83 21.27
N GLU A 118 23.61 -1.11 22.53
CA GLU A 118 24.05 -2.46 22.95
C GLU A 118 22.85 -3.41 22.98
N ARG A 119 23.07 -4.70 22.66
CA ARG A 119 22.04 -5.74 22.59
C ARG A 119 22.29 -6.85 23.59
#